data_AF-A0A3D1ENT5-F1
#
_entry.id   AF-A0A3D1ENT5-F1
#
_cell.length_a   1.000
_cell.length_b   1.000
_cell.length_c   1.000
_cell.angle_alpha   90.00
_cell.angle_beta   90.00
_cell.angle_gamma   90.00
#
_symmetry.space_group_name_H-M   'P 1'
#
loop_
_entity.id
_entity.type
_entity.pdbx_description
1 polymer ?
#
loop_
_entity_poly.entity_id
_entity_poly.type
_entity_poly.pdbx_seq_one_letter_code
_entity_poly.pdbx_strand_id
1 'polypeptide(L)'
;MIPRQIALICHTPPGIVAHWDFLYERTPGSALCPTWRLTQPCHISRGSTKAIRLFDHRRHYLELESEHISDKVGSVKPEISGCIMDIDDIDNPSCVVVRWSNGQQSKLVFLNQELHYEPLVQADQTSEAR
;
A
#
# COMPACT_ATOMS: atom_id res chain seq x y z
N MET A 1 -19.84 -11.15 0.42
CA MET A 1 -18.62 -10.62 1.07
C MET A 1 -18.27 -9.33 0.33
N ILE A 2 -18.15 -8.19 1.02
CA ILE A 2 -17.78 -6.92 0.36
C ILE A 2 -16.32 -7.07 -0.10
N PRO A 3 -16.01 -6.77 -1.37
CA PRO A 3 -14.63 -6.87 -1.86
C PRO A 3 -13.74 -5.90 -1.06
N ARG A 4 -12.67 -6.43 -0.47
CA ARG A 4 -11.65 -5.62 0.22
C ARG A 4 -10.88 -4.82 -0.81
N GLN A 5 -10.82 -3.50 -0.62
CA GLN A 5 -10.11 -2.61 -1.54
C GLN A 5 -8.61 -2.74 -1.34
N ILE A 6 -7.88 -2.60 -2.45
CA ILE A 6 -6.43 -2.46 -2.44
C ILE A 6 -6.02 -1.25 -3.27
N ALA A 7 -4.86 -0.71 -2.96
CA ALA A 7 -4.14 0.21 -3.83
C ALA A 7 -2.66 -0.17 -3.89
N LEU A 8 -2.08 0.13 -5.04
CA LEU A 8 -0.65 0.26 -5.22
C LEU A 8 -0.36 1.73 -5.48
N ILE A 9 0.57 2.29 -4.73
CA ILE A 9 0.98 3.69 -4.82
C ILE A 9 2.46 3.73 -5.15
N CYS A 10 2.87 4.60 -6.05
CA CYS A 10 4.27 4.92 -6.28
C CYS A 10 4.67 6.07 -5.34
N HIS A 11 5.64 5.83 -4.45
CA HIS A 11 6.19 6.82 -3.53
C HIS A 11 7.63 7.16 -3.95
N THR A 12 7.89 8.44 -4.19
CA THR A 12 9.22 8.98 -4.48
C THR A 12 9.60 10.00 -3.40
N PRO A 13 10.25 9.57 -2.30
CA PRO A 13 10.73 10.48 -1.27
C PRO A 13 11.85 11.41 -1.80
N PRO A 14 12.09 12.57 -1.16
CA PRO A 14 13.16 13.48 -1.56
C PRO A 14 14.53 12.81 -1.51
N GLY A 15 15.25 12.81 -2.63
CA GLY A 15 16.61 12.27 -2.72
C GLY A 15 16.72 10.74 -2.65
N ILE A 16 15.60 10.01 -2.70
CA ILE A 16 15.56 8.55 -2.66
C ILE A 16 14.90 8.01 -3.94
N VAL A 17 15.29 6.80 -4.34
CA VAL A 17 14.69 6.10 -5.48
C VAL A 17 13.22 5.76 -5.18
N ALA A 18 12.37 5.86 -6.20
CA ALA A 18 10.97 5.49 -6.11
C ALA A 18 10.78 4.03 -5.66
N HIS A 19 9.74 3.79 -4.87
CA HIS A 19 9.27 2.48 -4.48
C HIS A 19 7.75 2.42 -4.55
N TRP A 20 7.18 1.23 -4.29
CA TRP A 20 5.74 1.05 -4.34
C TRP A 20 5.21 0.60 -3.00
N ASP A 21 4.16 1.25 -2.53
CA ASP A 21 3.44 0.83 -1.32
C ASP A 21 2.18 0.07 -1.73
N PHE A 22 2.12 -1.18 -1.31
CA PHE A 22 0.95 -2.04 -1.44
C PHE A 22 0.16 -1.96 -0.13
N LEU A 23 -1.09 -1.52 -0.22
CA LEU A 23 -1.95 -1.37 0.94
C LEU A 23 -3.34 -1.89 0.65
N TYR A 24 -4.00 -2.37 1.70
CA TYR A 24 -5.35 -2.88 1.60
C TYR A 24 -6.17 -2.63 2.84
N GLU A 25 -7.47 -2.78 2.67
CA GLU A 25 -8.45 -2.68 3.73
C GLU A 25 -8.69 -4.04 4.42
N ARG A 26 -8.42 -4.14 5.73
CA ARG A 26 -8.70 -5.36 6.51
C ARG A 26 -10.20 -5.69 6.51
N THR A 27 -10.99 -4.69 6.87
CA THR A 27 -12.45 -4.72 6.91
C THR A 27 -13.02 -3.45 6.27
N PRO A 28 -14.16 -3.53 5.55
CA PRO A 28 -14.84 -2.37 5.00
C PRO A 28 -15.00 -1.25 6.03
N GLY A 29 -14.53 -0.05 5.71
CA GLY A 29 -14.52 1.12 6.60
C GLY A 29 -13.29 1.27 7.51
N SER A 30 -12.29 0.37 7.45
CA SER A 30 -11.08 0.49 8.30
C SER A 30 -10.39 1.84 8.11
N ALA A 31 -10.06 2.51 9.23
CA ALA A 31 -9.35 3.79 9.23
C ALA A 31 -7.87 3.66 8.86
N LEU A 32 -7.29 2.50 9.16
CA LEU A 32 -5.89 2.16 8.94
C LEU A 32 -5.78 0.94 8.02
N CYS A 33 -4.80 0.97 7.13
CA CYS A 33 -4.57 -0.01 6.07
C CYS A 33 -3.19 -0.64 6.25
N PRO A 34 -3.12 -1.97 6.44
CA PRO A 34 -1.89 -2.72 6.30
C PRO A 34 -1.13 -2.31 5.04
N THR A 35 0.16 -2.06 5.17
CA THR A 35 1.00 -1.53 4.09
C THR A 35 2.35 -2.23 4.03
N TRP A 36 2.79 -2.55 2.80
CA TRP A 36 4.10 -3.10 2.51
C TRP A 36 4.80 -2.29 1.41
N ARG A 37 6.07 -1.95 1.65
CA ARG A 37 6.96 -1.38 0.65
C ARG A 37 7.50 -2.47 -0.27
N LEU A 38 7.40 -2.24 -1.57
CA LEU A 38 7.86 -3.11 -2.65
C LEU A 38 8.93 -2.37 -3.46
N THR A 39 9.97 -3.10 -3.89
CA THR A 39 11.04 -2.56 -4.74
C THR A 39 10.65 -2.48 -6.23
N GLN A 40 9.50 -3.04 -6.60
CA GLN A 40 9.00 -3.09 -7.98
C GLN A 40 7.47 -3.20 -8.00
N PRO A 41 6.79 -2.74 -9.07
CA PRO A 41 5.34 -2.80 -9.16
C PRO A 41 4.86 -4.25 -9.31
N CYS A 42 3.82 -4.60 -8.57
CA CYS A 42 3.32 -5.98 -8.49
C CYS A 42 2.16 -6.30 -9.46
N HIS A 43 1.66 -5.30 -10.19
CA HIS A 43 0.61 -5.48 -11.20
C HIS A 43 1.14 -5.86 -12.59
N ILE A 44 2.46 -5.76 -12.82
CA ILE A 44 3.10 -6.03 -14.12
C ILE A 44 3.76 -7.41 -14.16
N SER A 45 4.10 -7.99 -13.00
CA SER A 45 4.84 -9.26 -12.93
C SER A 45 3.99 -10.39 -12.33
N ARG A 46 4.15 -11.62 -12.87
CA ARG A 46 3.44 -12.84 -12.44
C ARG A 46 4.12 -13.56 -11.26
N GLY A 47 5.02 -12.88 -10.54
CA GLY A 47 5.98 -13.53 -9.67
C GLY A 47 6.17 -12.83 -8.33
N SER A 48 6.73 -13.59 -7.39
CA SER A 48 7.08 -13.20 -6.03
C SER A 48 7.71 -11.81 -5.90
N THR A 49 7.42 -11.11 -4.81
CA THR A 49 7.95 -9.78 -4.52
C THR A 49 8.62 -9.72 -3.14
N LYS A 50 9.65 -8.88 -3.02
CA LYS A 50 10.22 -8.54 -1.71
C LYS A 50 9.39 -7.42 -1.12
N ALA A 51 8.95 -7.60 0.13
CA ALA A 51 7.99 -6.72 0.75
C ALA A 51 8.39 -6.40 2.19
N ILE A 52 8.66 -5.14 2.48
CA ILE A 52 8.97 -4.70 3.83
C ILE A 52 7.66 -4.25 4.48
N ARG A 53 7.31 -4.80 5.65
CA ARG A 53 6.12 -4.38 6.37
C ARG A 53 6.38 -3.00 6.96
N LEU A 54 5.55 -2.03 6.57
CA LEU A 54 5.54 -0.68 7.12
C LEU A 54 4.47 -0.56 8.22
N PHE A 55 4.40 0.60 8.86
CA PHE A 55 3.23 0.97 9.64
C PHE A 55 1.98 1.06 8.76
N ASP A 56 0.82 0.89 9.39
CA ASP A 56 -0.45 1.04 8.70
C ASP A 56 -0.66 2.50 8.28
N HIS A 57 -1.03 2.69 7.02
CA HIS A 57 -1.36 4.01 6.48
C HIS A 57 -2.82 4.35 6.72
N ARG A 58 -3.14 5.64 6.71
CA ARG A 58 -4.53 6.10 6.74
C ARG A 58 -5.25 5.66 5.47
N ARG A 59 -6.54 5.34 5.60
CA ARG A 59 -7.42 4.92 4.50
C ARG A 59 -7.36 5.80 3.26
N HIS A 60 -7.23 7.12 3.40
CA HIS A 60 -7.26 8.06 2.27
C HIS A 60 -6.24 7.72 1.16
N TYR A 61 -5.14 7.03 1.50
CA TYR A 61 -4.18 6.55 0.51
C TYR A 61 -4.78 5.53 -0.47
N LEU A 62 -5.76 4.72 -0.04
CA LEU A 62 -6.52 3.81 -0.94
C LEU A 62 -7.36 4.54 -1.98
N GLU A 63 -7.70 5.79 -1.69
CA GLU A 63 -8.68 6.60 -2.43
C GLU A 63 -8.01 7.75 -3.19
N LEU A 64 -6.67 7.74 -3.31
CA LEU A 64 -5.95 8.76 -4.08
C LEU A 64 -6.37 8.75 -5.54
N GLU A 65 -6.87 9.90 -6.01
CA GLU A 65 -7.27 10.09 -7.40
C GLU A 65 -6.15 10.71 -8.25
N SER A 66 -5.20 11.40 -7.62
CA SER A 66 -4.13 12.13 -8.30
C SER A 66 -2.84 12.15 -7.47
N GLU A 67 -1.75 12.58 -8.11
CA GLU A 67 -0.45 12.73 -7.47
C GLU A 67 -0.48 13.86 -6.42
N HIS A 68 0.09 13.57 -5.25
CA HIS A 68 0.31 14.51 -4.17
C HIS A 68 1.81 14.76 -4.00
N ILE A 69 2.23 16.03 -3.98
CA ILE A 69 3.64 16.41 -3.88
C ILE A 69 3.82 17.32 -2.66
N SER A 70 4.82 17.03 -1.82
CA SER A 70 5.24 17.94 -0.75
C SER A 70 6.75 17.89 -0.52
N ASP A 71 7.32 18.96 0.01
CA ASP A 71 8.75 19.02 0.33
C ASP A 71 9.16 18.07 1.47
N LYS A 72 8.21 17.72 2.35
CA LYS A 72 8.46 16.83 3.50
C LYS A 72 8.45 15.35 3.12
N VAL A 73 7.47 14.92 2.32
CA VAL A 73 7.26 13.50 2.01
C VAL A 73 7.61 13.10 0.59
N GLY A 74 7.87 14.06 -0.31
CA GLY A 74 8.09 13.80 -1.73
C GLY A 74 6.80 13.65 -2.52
N SER A 75 6.86 12.89 -3.62
CA SER A 75 5.72 12.60 -4.50
C SER A 75 5.07 11.27 -4.15
N VAL A 76 3.74 11.26 -4.03
CA VAL A 76 2.92 10.08 -3.81
C VAL A 76 1.87 10.02 -4.92
N LYS A 77 1.94 9.00 -5.78
CA LYS A 77 1.08 8.88 -6.96
C LYS A 77 0.30 7.55 -6.94
N PRO A 78 -1.03 7.56 -7.18
CA PRO A 78 -1.76 6.31 -7.36
C PRO A 78 -1.26 5.58 -8.62
N GLU A 79 -0.90 4.31 -8.47
CA GLU A 79 -0.43 3.47 -9.58
C GLU A 79 -1.59 2.64 -10.13
N ILE A 80 -2.25 1.87 -9.28
CA ILE A 80 -3.41 1.05 -9.65
C ILE A 80 -4.21 0.64 -8.41
N SER A 81 -5.51 0.46 -8.55
CA SER A 81 -6.40 -0.06 -7.49
C SER A 81 -6.98 -1.41 -7.87
N GLY A 82 -7.66 -2.08 -6.93
CA GLY A 82 -8.29 -3.36 -7.20
C GLY A 82 -9.02 -3.95 -6.00
N CYS A 83 -9.19 -5.27 -6.03
CA CYS A 83 -9.73 -6.03 -4.90
C CYS A 83 -8.93 -7.29 -4.58
N ILE A 84 -8.92 -7.67 -3.31
CA ILE A 84 -8.40 -8.96 -2.86
C ILE A 84 -9.37 -10.06 -3.27
N MET A 85 -8.84 -11.04 -3.99
CA MET A 85 -9.55 -12.28 -4.36
C MET A 85 -9.28 -13.39 -3.34
N ASP A 86 -8.06 -13.47 -2.82
CA ASP A 86 -7.64 -14.48 -1.84
C ASP A 86 -6.45 -13.97 -1.01
N ILE A 87 -6.36 -14.39 0.25
CA ILE A 87 -5.30 -14.02 1.20
C ILE A 87 -5.23 -15.06 2.32
N ASP A 88 -4.01 -15.48 2.68
CA ASP A 88 -3.79 -16.51 3.70
C ASP A 88 -3.90 -15.98 5.12
N ASP A 89 -3.30 -14.81 5.39
CA ASP A 89 -3.35 -14.08 6.65
C ASP A 89 -3.57 -12.59 6.37
N ILE A 90 -4.59 -11.98 6.98
CA ILE A 90 -5.01 -10.59 6.73
C ILE A 90 -4.15 -9.55 7.45
N ASP A 91 -3.33 -9.96 8.41
CA ASP A 91 -2.45 -9.07 9.17
C ASP A 91 -0.99 -9.22 8.75
N ASN A 92 -0.60 -10.45 8.38
CA ASN A 92 0.75 -10.79 7.96
C ASN A 92 0.75 -11.80 6.80
N PRO A 93 0.18 -11.44 5.63
CA PRO A 93 0.03 -12.36 4.50
C PRO A 93 1.37 -12.89 4.04
N SER A 94 1.50 -14.18 3.75
CA SER A 94 2.61 -14.68 2.94
C SER A 94 2.26 -14.69 1.44
N CYS A 95 0.95 -14.69 1.13
CA CYS A 95 0.45 -14.74 -0.23
C CYS A 95 -0.87 -13.95 -0.38
N VAL A 96 -0.98 -13.15 -1.44
CA VAL A 96 -2.21 -12.42 -1.79
C VAL A 96 -2.51 -12.60 -3.27
N VAL A 97 -3.76 -12.92 -3.59
CA VAL A 97 -4.27 -12.90 -4.97
C VAL A 97 -5.16 -11.69 -5.14
N VAL A 98 -4.86 -10.88 -6.15
CA VAL A 98 -5.53 -9.61 -6.40
C VAL A 98 -6.06 -9.53 -7.81
N ARG A 99 -7.23 -8.91 -7.97
CA ARG A 99 -7.76 -8.49 -9.27
C ARG A 99 -7.64 -6.97 -9.35
N TRP A 100 -6.85 -6.50 -10.30
CA TRP A 100 -6.63 -5.09 -10.54
C TRP A 100 -7.78 -4.47 -11.33
N SER A 101 -7.92 -3.14 -11.25
CA SER A 101 -8.96 -2.38 -11.95
C SER A 101 -8.88 -2.49 -13.47
N ASN A 102 -7.70 -2.78 -14.02
CA ASN A 102 -7.49 -3.05 -15.44
C ASN A 102 -7.90 -4.49 -15.85
N GLY A 103 -8.46 -5.28 -14.94
CA GLY A 103 -8.90 -6.66 -15.17
C GLY A 103 -7.80 -7.73 -15.04
N GLN A 104 -6.53 -7.33 -14.90
CA GLN A 104 -5.44 -8.28 -14.68
C GLN A 104 -5.49 -8.90 -13.29
N GLN A 105 -4.95 -10.11 -13.18
CA GLN A 105 -4.82 -10.82 -11.92
C GLN A 105 -3.34 -11.04 -11.61
N SER A 106 -2.94 -10.71 -10.38
CA SER A 106 -1.62 -11.02 -9.85
C SER A 106 -1.73 -11.96 -8.66
N LYS A 107 -0.80 -12.90 -8.56
CA LYS A 107 -0.52 -13.65 -7.33
C LYS A 107 0.79 -13.14 -6.76
N LEU A 108 0.72 -12.56 -5.58
CA LEU A 108 1.85 -11.99 -4.86
C LEU A 108 2.31 -12.99 -3.81
N VAL A 109 3.60 -13.31 -3.82
CA VAL A 109 4.25 -14.12 -2.78
C VAL A 109 5.31 -13.24 -2.12
N PHE A 110 5.19 -13.04 -0.82
CA PHE A 110 6.09 -12.18 -0.06
C PHE A 110 7.28 -12.99 0.45
N LEU A 111 8.47 -12.75 -0.12
CA LEU A 111 9.67 -13.59 0.11
C LEU A 111 10.45 -13.26 1.38
N ASN A 112 10.38 -12.02 1.86
CA ASN A 112 11.02 -11.57 3.08
C ASN A 112 10.15 -10.45 3.65
N GLN A 113 9.56 -10.66 4.83
CA GLN A 113 8.70 -9.70 5.51
C GLN A 113 9.40 -9.21 6.77
N GLU A 114 10.28 -8.24 6.59
CA GLU A 114 10.90 -7.57 7.73
C GLU A 114 9.93 -6.53 8.28
N LEU A 115 9.66 -6.60 9.59
CA LEU A 115 8.92 -5.58 10.32
C LEU A 115 9.85 -4.40 10.58
N HIS A 116 9.78 -3.39 9.71
CA HIS A 116 10.49 -2.13 9.94
C HIS A 116 9.53 -1.13 10.56
N TYR A 117 9.71 -0.91 11.86
CA TYR A 117 9.03 0.16 12.57
C TYR A 117 9.69 1.50 12.18
N GLU A 118 9.28 2.13 11.08
CA GLU A 118 9.68 3.50 10.73
C GLU A 118 8.90 4.51 11.60
N PRO A 119 9.55 5.37 12.41
CA PRO A 119 8.85 6.31 13.28
C PRO A 119 7.82 7.10 12.47
N LEU A 120 6.55 7.01 12.89
CA LEU A 120 5.39 7.61 12.24
C LEU A 120 5.78 8.96 11.63
N VAL A 121 5.72 9.08 10.30
CA VAL A 121 5.43 10.38 9.70
C VAL A 121 3.98 10.66 10.07
N GLN A 122 3.75 11.10 11.31
CA GLN A 122 2.53 11.79 11.69
C GLN A 122 2.48 13.01 10.77
N ALA A 123 1.78 12.89 9.64
CA ALA A 123 1.28 14.05 8.93
C ALA A 123 0.39 14.80 9.93
N ASP A 124 1.00 15.84 10.51
CA ASP A 124 0.48 16.90 11.36
C ASP A 124 -0.72 16.52 12.23
N GLN A 125 -0.45 16.20 13.50
CA GLN A 125 -1.37 16.58 14.57
C GLN A 125 -1.32 18.10 14.75
N THR A 126 -1.95 18.84 13.83
CA THR A 126 -2.44 20.19 14.10
C THR A 126 -3.89 20.29 13.65
N SER A 127 -4.75 19.46 14.26
CA SER A 127 -6.06 19.98 14.65
C SER A 127 -5.83 20.64 16.00
N GLU A 128 -5.35 21.89 15.98
CA GLU A 128 -5.56 22.75 17.13
C GLU A 128 -7.06 22.89 17.27
N ALA A 129 -7.57 22.40 18.40
CA ALA A 129 -8.83 22.84 18.94
C ALA A 129 -8.77 24.37 19.10
N ARG A 130 -9.57 25.08 18.32
CA ARG A 130 -10.16 26.38 18.69
C ARG A 130 -11.58 26.45 18.18
#